data_AF-A0A6N2MU32-F1
#
_entry.id   AF-A0A6N2MU32-F1
#
_cell.length_a   1.000
_cell.length_b   1.000
_cell.length_c   1.000
_cell.angle_alpha   90.00
_cell.angle_beta   90.00
_cell.angle_gamma   90.00
#
_symmetry.space_group_name_H-M   'P 1'
#
loop_
_entity.id
_entity.type
_entity.pdbx_description
1 polymer ?
#
loop_
_entity_poly.entity_id
_entity_poly.type
_entity_poly.pdbx_seq_one_letter_code
_entity_poly.pdbx_strand_id
1 'polypeptide(L)'
;MGHHDDMLPTSELVHQSSTDAASSLLVTALNEGRDVIMDGTLSWEPFVEQTIAMARSVHKCRYRMGLGYRKAEDGTVTENYWEKVEEDEDGQRSDNEKRALADRKPYRIELVGVVCDPYLAVVRGIS
;
A
#
# COMPACT_ATOMS: atom_id res chain seq x y z
N MET A 1 12.46 4.00 -37.76
CA MET A 1 13.44 3.08 -37.14
C MET A 1 12.89 2.70 -35.78
N GLY A 2 12.58 1.40 -35.60
CA GLY A 2 12.35 0.67 -34.34
C GLY A 2 11.49 1.29 -33.24
N HIS A 3 10.19 1.00 -33.25
CA HIS A 3 9.34 1.02 -32.04
C HIS A 3 9.62 -0.26 -31.24
N HIS A 4 10.46 -0.20 -30.21
CA HIS A 4 10.73 -1.32 -29.29
C HIS A 4 11.02 -0.85 -27.85
N ASP A 5 10.35 0.21 -27.37
CA ASP A 5 10.45 0.65 -25.95
C ASP A 5 9.26 0.21 -25.07
N ASP A 6 8.19 -0.34 -25.67
CA ASP A 6 6.92 -0.60 -24.96
C ASP A 6 6.69 -2.09 -24.64
N MET A 7 7.73 -2.81 -24.24
CA MET A 7 7.56 -4.19 -23.79
C MET A 7 8.28 -4.40 -22.47
N LEU A 8 7.69 -3.86 -21.39
CA LEU A 8 7.99 -4.33 -20.05
C LEU A 8 7.91 -5.87 -20.06
N PRO A 9 8.93 -6.59 -19.57
CA PRO A 9 8.88 -8.04 -19.52
C PRO A 9 7.60 -8.47 -18.79
N THR A 10 6.92 -9.48 -19.31
CA THR A 10 5.63 -9.95 -18.77
C THR A 10 5.67 -10.24 -17.28
N SER A 11 6.83 -10.66 -16.75
CA SER A 11 7.08 -10.84 -15.32
C SER A 11 6.97 -9.54 -14.51
N GLU A 12 7.47 -8.42 -15.02
CA GLU A 12 7.41 -7.12 -14.35
C GLU A 12 5.98 -6.57 -14.36
N LEU A 13 5.27 -6.73 -15.49
CA LEU A 13 3.85 -6.38 -15.58
C LEU A 13 2.99 -7.18 -14.60
N VAL A 14 3.19 -8.50 -14.51
CA VAL A 14 2.48 -9.36 -13.57
C VAL A 14 2.85 -9.02 -12.13
N HIS A 15 4.12 -8.72 -11.85
CA HIS A 15 4.56 -8.28 -10.54
C HIS A 15 3.85 -6.98 -10.12
N GLN A 16 3.83 -5.98 -11.00
CA GLN A 16 3.18 -4.71 -10.72
C GLN A 16 1.67 -4.90 -10.50
N SER A 17 1.00 -5.67 -11.35
CA SER A 17 -0.43 -5.96 -11.21
C SER A 17 -0.74 -6.68 -9.90
N SER A 18 0.10 -7.62 -9.47
CA SER A 18 -0.06 -8.32 -8.18
C SER A 18 0.15 -7.38 -7.00
N THR A 19 1.16 -6.51 -7.06
CA THR A 19 1.46 -5.52 -6.02
C THR A 19 0.33 -4.51 -5.87
N ASP A 20 -0.22 -4.02 -6.99
CA ASP A 20 -1.34 -3.08 -7.01
C ASP A 20 -2.61 -3.74 -6.46
N ALA A 21 -2.88 -5.00 -6.82
CA ALA A 21 -4.02 -5.74 -6.30
C ALA A 21 -3.93 -5.93 -4.77
N ALA A 22 -2.76 -6.32 -4.25
CA ALA A 22 -2.53 -6.48 -2.82
C ALA A 22 -2.69 -5.14 -2.07
N SER A 23 -2.16 -4.06 -2.62
CA SER A 23 -2.25 -2.72 -2.04
C SER A 23 -3.69 -2.20 -2.02
N SER A 24 -4.45 -2.46 -3.08
CA SER A 24 -5.87 -2.13 -3.17
C SER A 24 -6.71 -2.89 -2.13
N LEU A 25 -6.42 -4.18 -1.93
CA LEU A 25 -7.07 -4.99 -0.90
C LEU A 25 -6.75 -4.49 0.51
N LEU A 26 -5.50 -4.10 0.77
CA LEU A 26 -5.06 -3.55 2.05
C LEU A 26 -5.83 -2.28 2.40
N VAL A 27 -5.83 -1.28 1.51
CA VAL A 27 -6.50 0.00 1.76
C VAL A 27 -8.02 -0.18 1.89
N THR A 28 -8.62 -1.08 1.10
CA THR A 28 -10.05 -1.40 1.20
C THR A 28 -10.38 -2.04 2.54
N ALA A 29 -9.63 -3.06 2.98
CA ALA A 29 -9.84 -3.71 4.26
C ALA A 29 -9.71 -2.73 5.44
N LEU A 30 -8.65 -1.91 5.40
CA LEU A 30 -8.41 -0.92 6.43
C LEU A 30 -9.49 0.15 6.45
N ASN A 31 -9.98 0.61 5.29
CA ASN A 31 -11.10 1.55 5.20
C ASN A 31 -12.42 0.98 5.71
N GLU A 32 -12.64 -0.33 5.61
CA GLU A 32 -13.85 -1.00 6.10
C GLU A 32 -13.80 -1.37 7.58
N GLY A 33 -12.65 -1.22 8.25
CA GLY A 33 -12.52 -1.57 9.67
C GLY A 33 -12.24 -3.04 9.90
N ARG A 34 -11.81 -3.78 8.88
CA ARG A 34 -11.49 -5.20 8.98
C ARG A 34 -10.10 -5.40 9.57
N ASP A 35 -9.95 -6.43 10.39
CA ASP A 35 -8.63 -6.88 10.82
C ASP A 35 -7.83 -7.39 9.61
N VAL A 36 -6.54 -7.04 9.58
CA VAL A 36 -5.64 -7.37 8.47
C VAL A 36 -4.40 -8.07 9.01
N ILE A 37 -4.05 -9.19 8.37
CA ILE A 37 -2.73 -9.79 8.47
C ILE A 37 -2.07 -9.59 7.11
N MET A 38 -0.95 -8.86 7.10
CA MET A 38 -0.15 -8.60 5.92
C MET A 38 1.20 -9.29 6.08
N ASP A 39 1.56 -10.12 5.11
CA ASP A 39 2.90 -10.69 4.98
C ASP A 39 3.57 -10.05 3.76
N GLY A 40 4.80 -9.60 3.93
CA GLY A 40 5.53 -8.90 2.88
C GLY A 40 6.92 -8.46 3.31
N THR A 41 7.75 -8.16 2.31
CA THR A 41 9.11 -7.65 2.53
C THR A 41 9.06 -6.16 2.89
N LEU A 42 9.07 -5.86 4.19
CA LEU A 42 8.99 -4.49 4.73
C LEU A 42 10.38 -3.83 4.86
N SER A 43 11.24 -3.99 3.86
CA SER A 43 12.59 -3.41 3.84
C SER A 43 12.63 -1.95 3.39
N TRP A 44 11.49 -1.44 2.90
CA TRP A 44 11.38 -0.10 2.32
C TRP A 44 10.74 0.87 3.33
N GLU A 45 11.57 1.67 4.00
CA GLU A 45 11.18 2.51 5.12
C GLU A 45 9.99 3.45 4.81
N PRO A 46 9.97 4.23 3.70
CA PRO A 46 8.86 5.15 3.43
C PRO A 46 7.51 4.44 3.25
N PHE A 47 7.52 3.24 2.64
CA PHE A 47 6.30 2.44 2.49
C PHE A 47 5.75 2.01 3.86
N VAL A 48 6.62 1.54 4.75
CA VAL A 48 6.25 1.09 6.11
C VAL A 48 5.68 2.25 6.92
N GLU A 49 6.38 3.39 6.92
CA GLU A 49 5.95 4.58 7.66
C GLU A 49 4.58 5.09 7.18
N GLN A 50 4.40 5.23 5.87
CA GLN A 50 3.13 5.68 5.29
C GLN A 50 2.00 4.68 5.59
N THR A 51 2.26 3.37 5.53
CA THR A 51 1.27 2.33 5.85
C THR A 51 0.85 2.38 7.32
N ILE A 52 1.79 2.57 8.24
CA ILE A 52 1.49 2.77 9.67
C ILE A 52 0.68 4.05 9.87
N ALA A 53 1.03 5.15 9.20
CA ALA A 53 0.30 6.41 9.29
C ALA A 53 -1.14 6.28 8.79
N MET A 54 -1.34 5.60 7.66
CA MET A 54 -2.66 5.24 7.15
C MET A 54 -3.45 4.43 8.19
N ALA A 55 -2.92 3.28 8.63
CA ALA A 55 -3.61 2.40 9.58
C ALA A 55 -3.97 3.11 10.89
N ARG A 56 -3.12 4.02 11.39
CA ARG A 56 -3.39 4.83 12.58
C ARG A 56 -4.54 5.82 12.41
N SER A 57 -4.79 6.31 11.20
CA SER A 57 -5.72 7.41 10.96
C SER A 57 -6.96 7.02 10.15
N VAL A 58 -7.02 5.80 9.62
CA VAL A 58 -8.15 5.30 8.81
C VAL A 58 -9.49 5.22 9.56
N HIS A 59 -9.46 5.30 10.90
CA HIS A 59 -10.67 5.44 11.72
C HIS A 59 -11.27 6.86 11.67
N LYS A 60 -10.51 7.85 11.17
CA LYS A 60 -10.94 9.26 11.05
C LYS A 60 -11.19 9.67 9.60
N CYS A 61 -10.42 9.15 8.66
CA CYS A 61 -10.52 9.47 7.24
C CYS A 61 -10.38 8.21 6.38
N ARG A 62 -10.76 8.29 5.10
CA ARG A 62 -10.52 7.20 4.15
C ARG A 62 -9.24 7.46 3.37
N TYR A 63 -8.66 6.38 2.88
CA TYR A 63 -7.48 6.41 2.04
C TYR A 63 -7.76 5.77 0.68
N ARG A 64 -6.96 6.14 -0.32
CA ARG A 64 -6.84 5.45 -1.61
C ARG A 64 -5.37 5.18 -1.91
N MET A 65 -5.12 4.36 -2.92
CA MET A 65 -3.75 4.17 -3.40
C MET A 65 -3.21 5.47 -3.97
N GLY A 66 -1.99 5.82 -3.56
CA GLY A 66 -1.20 6.88 -4.18
C GLY A 66 -0.47 6.39 -5.43
N LEU A 67 0.40 7.23 -5.97
CA LEU A 67 1.19 6.95 -7.18
C LEU A 67 2.26 5.86 -7.00
N GLY A 68 2.52 5.44 -5.77
CA GLY A 68 3.61 4.55 -5.38
C GLY A 68 4.97 5.22 -5.52
N TYR A 69 5.98 4.43 -5.84
CA TYR A 69 7.30 4.91 -6.22
C TYR A 69 7.36 5.19 -7.72
N ARG A 70 7.69 6.42 -8.11
CA ARG A 70 7.95 6.80 -9.50
C ARG A 70 9.17 7.68 -9.59
N LYS A 71 10.01 7.42 -10.59
CA LYS A 71 11.15 8.26 -10.95
C LYS A 71 10.88 8.92 -12.30
N ALA A 72 10.86 10.24 -12.33
CA ALA A 72 10.68 11.01 -13.56
C ALA A 72 12.01 11.09 -14.36
N GLU A 73 11.92 11.47 -15.63
CA GLU A 73 13.07 11.57 -16.54
C GLU A 73 14.11 12.62 -16.08
N ASP A 74 13.65 13.65 -15.36
CA ASP A 74 14.50 14.68 -14.75
C ASP A 74 15.22 14.19 -13.48
N GLY A 75 14.97 12.95 -13.05
CA GLY A 75 15.52 12.36 -11.84
C GLY A 75 14.70 12.65 -10.57
N THR A 76 13.61 13.41 -10.65
CA THR A 76 12.71 13.66 -9.53
C THR A 76 12.04 12.36 -9.10
N VAL A 77 12.15 12.02 -7.82
CA VAL A 77 11.52 10.84 -7.23
C VAL A 77 10.25 11.27 -6.51
N THR A 78 9.12 10.68 -6.92
CA THR A 78 7.85 10.76 -6.20
C THR A 78 7.65 9.45 -5.43
N GLU A 79 7.35 9.57 -4.15
CA GLU A 79 7.11 8.42 -3.29
C GLU A 79 5.89 8.67 -2.40
N ASN A 80 4.73 8.20 -2.88
CA ASN A 80 3.46 8.39 -2.20
C ASN A 80 2.58 7.15 -2.40
N TYR A 81 2.47 6.31 -1.37
CA TYR A 81 1.74 5.05 -1.44
C TYR A 81 0.26 5.19 -1.05
N TRP A 82 -0.08 6.15 -0.18
CA TRP A 82 -1.43 6.32 0.35
C TRP A 82 -1.86 7.79 0.35
N GLU A 83 -3.00 8.06 -0.27
CA GLU A 83 -3.58 9.40 -0.30
C GLU A 83 -4.84 9.44 0.56
N LYS A 84 -4.99 10.50 1.36
CA LYS A 84 -6.26 10.77 2.04
C LYS A 84 -7.31 11.17 1.02
N VAL A 85 -8.49 10.62 1.16
CA VAL A 85 -9.67 11.08 0.42
C VAL A 85 -10.27 12.23 1.22
N GLU A 86 -10.25 13.43 0.63
CA GLU A 86 -10.83 14.63 1.24
C GLU A 86 -12.36 14.47 1.38
N GLU A 87 -12.94 15.04 2.44
CA GLU A 87 -14.39 14.90 2.72
C GLU A 87 -15.26 15.48 1.59
N ASP A 88 -14.73 16.43 0.81
CA ASP A 88 -15.41 17.07 -0.31
C ASP A 88 -15.35 16.24 -1.62
N GLU A 89 -14.35 15.36 -1.78
CA GLU A 89 -14.34 14.37 -2.87
C GLU A 89 -15.36 13.24 -2.61
N ASP A 90 -15.60 12.95 -1.32
CA ASP A 90 -16.63 12.04 -0.79
C ASP A 90 -17.99 12.76 -0.57
N GLY A 91 -18.33 13.78 -1.38
CA GLY A 91 -19.55 14.61 -1.28
C GLY A 91 -20.90 13.86 -1.35
N GLN A 92 -20.89 12.52 -1.36
CA GLN A 92 -22.03 11.61 -1.26
C GLN A 92 -22.06 10.76 0.03
N ARG A 93 -21.24 11.04 1.05
CA ARG A 93 -21.32 10.25 2.29
C ARG A 93 -22.68 10.38 2.94
N SER A 94 -23.39 9.25 3.04
CA SER A 94 -24.61 9.16 3.83
C SER A 94 -24.29 9.50 5.30
N ASP A 95 -25.23 10.10 6.01
CA ASP A 95 -25.13 10.31 7.47
C ASP A 95 -24.79 9.01 8.22
N ASN A 96 -25.22 7.87 7.68
CA ASN A 96 -24.91 6.56 8.23
C ASN A 96 -23.42 6.20 8.11
N GLU A 97 -22.76 6.54 7.00
CA GLU A 97 -21.33 6.28 6.79
C GLU A 97 -20.46 7.20 7.66
N LYS A 98 -20.86 8.46 7.81
CA LYS A 98 -20.19 9.40 8.71
C LYS A 98 -20.25 8.93 10.16
N ARG A 99 -21.42 8.43 10.58
CA ARG A 99 -21.62 7.86 11.92
C ARG A 99 -20.82 6.57 12.11
N ALA A 100 -20.83 5.68 11.11
CA ALA A 100 -20.04 4.45 11.16
C ALA A 100 -18.54 4.75 11.28
N LEU A 101 -18.02 5.78 10.62
CA LEU A 101 -16.63 6.23 10.80
C LEU A 101 -16.39 6.80 12.20
N ALA A 102 -17.28 7.64 12.72
CA ALA A 102 -17.16 8.21 14.07
C ALA A 102 -17.13 7.13 15.17
N ASP A 103 -17.81 5.99 14.95
CA ASP A 103 -17.87 4.88 15.89
C ASP A 103 -16.68 3.91 15.79
N ARG A 104 -15.80 4.06 14.78
CA ARG A 104 -14.64 3.17 14.59
C ARG A 104 -13.51 3.49 15.57
N LYS A 105 -12.98 2.42 16.17
CA LYS A 105 -11.83 2.51 17.09
C LYS A 105 -10.52 2.56 16.31
N PRO A 106 -9.47 3.21 16.85
CA PRO A 106 -8.13 3.13 16.28
C PRO A 106 -7.62 1.69 16.23
N TYR A 107 -6.91 1.33 15.15
CA TYR A 107 -6.25 0.03 15.05
C TYR A 107 -5.13 -0.11 16.09
N ARG A 108 -5.01 -1.32 16.64
CA ARG A 108 -3.79 -1.77 17.32
C ARG A 108 -2.89 -2.45 16.29
N ILE A 109 -1.68 -1.93 16.12
CA ILE A 109 -0.72 -2.42 15.11
C ILE A 109 0.33 -3.26 15.82
N GLU A 110 0.52 -4.49 15.36
CA GLU A 110 1.60 -5.37 15.79
C GLU A 110 2.49 -5.70 14.59
N LEU A 111 3.80 -5.58 14.75
CA LEU A 111 4.78 -5.87 13.71
C LEU A 111 5.69 -7.00 14.18
N VAL A 112 5.78 -8.07 13.39
CA VAL A 112 6.64 -9.22 13.66
C VAL A 112 7.64 -9.34 12.52
N GLY A 113 8.92 -9.11 12.82
CA GLY A 113 10.01 -9.28 11.86
C GLY A 113 10.66 -10.65 12.01
N VAL A 114 10.82 -11.36 10.89
CA VAL A 114 11.63 -12.58 10.82
C VAL A 114 12.93 -12.23 10.10
N VAL A 115 14.06 -12.43 10.77
CA VAL A 115 15.40 -12.26 10.18
C VAL A 115 16.03 -13.62 9.92
N CYS A 116 16.64 -13.79 8.75
CA CYS A 116 17.42 -14.96 8.39
C CYS A 116 18.85 -14.52 8.08
N ASP A 117 19.84 -15.34 8.45
CA ASP A 117 21.22 -15.14 7.99
C ASP A 117 21.23 -15.13 6.44
N PRO A 118 21.87 -14.14 5.80
CA PRO A 118 21.87 -14.00 4.35
C PRO A 118 22.40 -15.25 3.63
N TYR A 119 23.35 -15.98 4.23
CA TYR A 119 23.87 -17.22 3.65
C TYR A 119 22.80 -18.33 3.61
N LEU A 120 21.94 -18.39 4.63
CA LEU A 120 20.83 -19.33 4.70
C LEU A 120 19.60 -18.90 3.87
N ALA A 121 19.46 -17.62 3.55
CA ALA A 121 18.37 -17.10 2.73
C ALA A 121 18.56 -17.44 1.23
N VAL A 122 19.79 -17.34 0.70
CA VAL A 122 20.10 -17.61 -0.71
C VAL A 122 19.84 -19.07 -1.11
N VAL A 123 20.15 -20.02 -0.23
CA VAL A 123 19.96 -21.46 -0.50
C VAL A 123 18.49 -21.84 -0.67
N ARG A 124 17.55 -21.04 -0.15
CA ARG A 124 16.10 -21.30 -0.24
C ARG A 124 15.40 -20.60 -1.41
N GLY A 125 16.08 -19.68 -2.09
CA GLY A 125 15.54 -18.96 -3.26
C GLY A 125 15.93 -19.58 -4.60
N ILE A 126 16.82 -20.59 -4.60
CA ILE A 126 17.23 -21.36 -5.77
C ILE A 126 16.67 -22.78 -5.60
N SER A 127 15.42 -22.98 -5.99
CA SER A 127 14.80 -24.32 -6.10
C SER A 127 13.97 -24.41 -7.36
#